data_AF-D1AVZ9-F1
#
_entry.id   AF-D1AVZ9-F1
#
_cell.length_a   1.000
_cell.length_b   1.000
_cell.length_c   1.000
_cell.angle_alpha   90.00
_cell.angle_beta   90.00
_cell.angle_gamma   90.00
#
_symmetry.space_group_name_H-M   'P 1'
#
loop_
_entity.id
_entity.type
_entity.pdbx_description
1 polymer ?
#
loop_
_entity_poly.entity_id
_entity_poly.type
_entity_poly.pdbx_seq_one_letter_code
_entity_poly.pdbx_strand_id
1 'polypeptide(L)' 'MFLLLTINLFAFIFFGIDKFFAINNISRISEKTLLSLSFLGPFGAIIGMNLFRHKTKKLKFKSVYLFLLLHLLIIYYLKY' A
#
# COMPACT_ATOMS: atom_id res chain seq x y z
N MET A 1 -10.99 14.35 4.75
CA MET A 1 -11.62 13.07 4.37
C MET A 1 -11.36 12.69 2.91
N PHE A 2 -11.65 13.57 1.93
CA PHE A 2 -11.44 13.27 0.50
C PHE A 2 -9.97 12.99 0.11
N LEU A 3 -8.99 13.75 0.61
CA LEU A 3 -7.57 13.55 0.29
C LEU A 3 -7.04 12.14 0.66
N LEU A 4 -7.46 11.63 1.83
CA LEU A 4 -7.08 10.28 2.30
C LEU A 4 -7.67 9.19 1.39
N LEU A 5 -8.89 9.40 0.89
CA LEU A 5 -9.54 8.45 0.01
C LEU A 5 -8.80 8.35 -1.32
N THR A 6 -8.44 9.50 -1.91
CA THR A 6 -7.71 9.57 -3.18
C THR A 6 -6.33 8.92 -3.07
N ILE A 7 -5.58 9.18 -1.99
CA ILE A 7 -4.25 8.59 -1.77
C ILE A 7 -4.34 7.07 -1.61
N ASN A 8 -5.32 6.56 -0.88
CA ASN A 8 -5.53 5.12 -0.77
C ASN A 8 -5.94 4.50 -2.12
N LEU A 9 -6.75 5.18 -2.92
CA LEU A 9 -7.10 4.73 -4.27
C LEU A 9 -5.86 4.61 -5.15
N PHE A 10 -4.98 5.63 -5.13
CA PHE A 10 -3.72 5.60 -5.85
C PHE A 10 -2.82 4.45 -5.38
N ALA A 11 -2.66 4.27 -4.07
CA ALA A 11 -1.90 3.14 -3.52
C ALA A 11 -2.43 1.79 -4.05
N PHE A 12 -3.74 1.60 -4.02
CA PHE A 12 -4.39 0.39 -4.55
C PHE A 12 -4.09 0.17 -6.05
N ILE A 13 -4.25 1.21 -6.87
CA ILE A 13 -4.01 1.15 -8.32
C ILE A 13 -2.55 0.77 -8.60
N PHE A 14 -1.58 1.37 -7.90
CA PHE A 14 -0.16 1.06 -8.09
C PHE A 14 0.18 -0.40 -7.76
N PHE A 15 -0.45 -1.00 -6.74
CA PHE A 15 -0.31 -2.44 -6.48
C PHE A 15 -0.90 -3.31 -7.60
N GLY A 16 -2.01 -2.87 -8.20
CA GLY A 16 -2.59 -3.52 -9.38
C GLY A 16 -1.69 -3.44 -10.61
N ILE A 17 -1.11 -2.25 -10.86
CA ILE A 17 -0.16 -2.03 -11.96
C ILE A 17 1.10 -2.88 -11.76
N ASP A 18 1.63 -2.98 -10.55
CA ASP A 18 2.79 -3.83 -10.25
C ASP A 18 2.50 -5.31 -10.59
N LYS A 19 1.29 -5.81 -10.26
CA LYS A 19 0.86 -7.15 -10.67
C LYS A 19 0.72 -7.27 -12.19
N PHE A 20 0.14 -6.27 -12.86
CA PHE A 20 0.02 -6.25 -14.30
C PHE A 20 1.39 -6.29 -15.00
N PHE A 21 2.37 -5.52 -14.53
CA PHE A 21 3.74 -5.59 -15.05
C PHE A 21 4.39 -6.95 -14.76
N ALA A 22 4.14 -7.55 -13.59
CA ALA A 22 4.63 -8.89 -13.27
C ALA A 22 4.04 -9.98 -14.18
N ILE A 23 2.78 -9.84 -14.63
CA ILE A 23 2.12 -10.77 -15.56
C ILE A 23 2.66 -10.58 -16.99
N ASN A 24 2.84 -9.34 -17.44
CA ASN A 24 3.28 -9.03 -18.79
C ASN A 24 4.81 -9.08 -18.98
N ASN A 25 5.58 -9.56 -17.98
CA ASN A 25 7.04 -9.55 -17.99
C ASN A 25 7.67 -8.17 -18.27
N ILE A 26 6.98 -7.10 -17.87
CA ILE A 26 7.48 -5.73 -17.96
C ILE A 26 8.29 -5.42 -16.70
N SER A 27 9.21 -4.45 -16.80
CA SER A 27 9.96 -3.91 -15.66
C SER A 27 9.04 -3.60 -14.48
N ARG A 28 9.28 -4.30 -13.36
CA ARG A 28 8.49 -4.18 -12.14
C ARG A 28 8.72 -2.82 -11.47
N ILE A 29 7.73 -2.37 -10.69
CA ILE A 29 7.88 -1.15 -9.89
C ILE A 29 8.85 -1.43 -8.75
N SER A 30 9.75 -0.49 -8.49
CA SER A 30 10.73 -0.61 -7.41
C SER A 30 10.01 -0.82 -6.07
N GLU A 31 10.50 -1.78 -5.27
CA GLU A 31 9.96 -2.06 -3.93
C GLU A 31 9.94 -0.81 -3.05
N LYS A 32 10.90 0.11 -3.23
CA LYS A 32 10.95 1.38 -2.49
C LYS A 32 9.74 2.27 -2.80
N THR A 33 9.39 2.43 -4.07
CA THR A 33 8.26 3.28 -4.49
C THR A 33 6.93 2.74 -3.95
N LEU A 34 6.74 1.42 -4.03
CA LEU A 34 5.57 0.74 -3.44
C LEU A 34 5.50 0.90 -1.93
N LEU A 35 6.63 0.80 -1.22
CA LEU A 35 6.68 1.03 0.23
C LEU A 35 6.38 2.47 0.60
N SER A 36 6.89 3.45 -0.15
CA SER A 36 6.57 4.87 0.06
C SER A 36 5.09 5.17 -0.18
N LEU A 37 4.48 4.60 -1.23
CA LEU A 37 3.03 4.72 -1.43
C LEU A 37 2.24 4.05 -0.31
N SER A 38 2.70 2.89 0.15
CA SER A 38 2.07 2.16 1.26
C SER A 38 2.16 2.91 2.58
N PHE A 39 3.16 3.77 2.75
CA PHE A 39 3.28 4.64 3.91
C PHE A 39 2.24 5.76 3.88
N LEU A 40 1.97 6.35 2.71
CA LEU A 40 0.97 7.42 2.55
C LEU A 40 -0.48 6.90 2.49
N GLY A 41 -0.68 5.72 1.89
CA GLY A 41 -1.98 5.10 1.69
C GLY A 41 -2.00 3.64 2.17
N PRO A 42 -1.86 3.39 3.48
CA PRO A 42 -1.73 2.03 4.01
C PRO A 42 -2.98 1.19 3.80
N PHE A 43 -4.19 1.77 3.84
CA PHE A 43 -5.43 1.03 3.59
C PHE A 43 -5.49 0.51 2.15
N GLY A 44 -5.24 1.40 1.18
CA GLY A 44 -5.22 1.03 -0.23
C GLY A 44 -4.14 0.02 -0.57
N ALA A 45 -2.96 0.16 0.04
CA ALA A 45 -1.85 -0.76 -0.13
C ALA A 45 -2.14 -2.16 0.41
N ILE A 46 -2.73 -2.28 1.61
CA ILE A 46 -3.09 -3.60 2.19
C ILE A 46 -4.18 -4.26 1.35
N ILE A 47 -5.21 -3.51 0.96
CA ILE A 47 -6.28 -4.05 0.09
C ILE A 47 -5.66 -4.52 -1.23
N GLY A 48 -4.79 -3.72 -1.84
CA GLY A 48 -4.09 -4.07 -3.08
C GLY A 48 -3.24 -5.33 -2.91
N MET A 49 -2.37 -5.38 -1.89
CA MET A 49 -1.55 -6.56 -1.59
C MET A 49 -2.38 -7.83 -1.43
N ASN A 50 -3.46 -7.78 -0.66
CA ASN A 50 -4.27 -8.95 -0.34
C ASN A 50 -5.13 -9.39 -1.52
N LEU A 51 -5.75 -8.46 -2.24
CA LEU A 51 -6.59 -8.75 -3.40
C LEU A 51 -5.77 -9.31 -4.56
N PHE A 52 -4.59 -8.73 -4.80
CA PHE A 52 -3.68 -9.20 -5.83
C PHE A 52 -2.85 -10.41 -5.40
N ARG A 53 -2.86 -10.77 -4.10
CA ARG A 53 -1.98 -11.75 -3.44
C ARG A 53 -0.50 -11.54 -3.81
N HIS A 54 -0.12 -10.30 -4.06
CA HIS A 54 1.18 -9.94 -4.59
C HIS A 54 2.06 -9.40 -3.45
N LYS A 55 3.27 -9.96 -3.31
CA LYS A 55 4.28 -9.57 -2.31
C LYS A 55 3.82 -9.65 -0.83
N THR A 56 2.76 -10.40 -0.50
CA THR A 56 2.28 -10.63 0.87
C THR A 56 3.25 -11.42 1.76
N LYS A 57 4.10 -12.27 1.17
CA LYS A 57 5.09 -13.09 1.90
C LYS A 57 6.43 -12.38 2.14
N LYS A 58 6.66 -11.21 1.54
CA LYS A 58 7.94 -10.48 1.68
C LYS A 58 7.94 -9.75 3.03
N LEU A 59 8.97 -10.00 3.85
CA LEU A 59 9.15 -9.34 5.16
C LEU A 59 9.04 -7.81 5.07
N LYS A 60 9.62 -7.20 4.04
CA LYS A 60 9.53 -5.76 3.80
C LYS A 60 8.10 -5.25 3.63
N PHE A 61 7.22 -6.02 3.00
CA PHE A 61 5.82 -5.65 2.78
C PHE A 61 4.94 -5.95 3.98
N LYS A 62 5.41 -6.80 4.92
CA LYS A 62 4.79 -6.95 6.23
C LYS A 62 4.79 -5.65 7.03
N SER A 63 5.78 -4.77 6.78
CA SER A 63 5.85 -3.42 7.35
C SER A 63 4.67 -2.52 6.99
N VAL A 64 3.94 -2.81 5.91
CA VAL A 64 2.76 -2.04 5.52
C VAL A 64 1.64 -2.16 6.58
N TYR A 65 1.52 -3.32 7.23
CA TYR A 65 0.59 -3.51 8.35
C TYR A 65 0.99 -2.67 9.58
N LEU A 66 2.29 -2.48 9.82
CA LEU A 66 2.79 -1.58 10.86
C LEU A 66 2.47 -0.11 10.52
N PHE A 67 2.59 0.30 9.25
CA PHE A 67 2.22 1.66 8.82
C PHE A 67 0.74 1.95 9.01
N LEU A 68 -0.13 0.95 8.78
CA LEU A 68 -1.56 1.06 9.07
C LEU A 68 -1.81 1.28 10.57
N LEU A 69 -1.19 0.47 11.44
CA LEU A 69 -1.31 0.62 12.89
C LEU A 69 -0.83 2.00 13.36
N LEU A 70 0.29 2.49 12.82
CA LEU A 70 0.79 3.83 13.08
C LEU A 70 -0.21 4.91 12.68
N HIS A 71 -0.80 4.80 11.48
CA HIS A 71 -1.83 5.75 11.03
C HIS A 71 -3.08 5.72 11.92
N LEU A 72 -3.53 4.54 12.34
CA LEU A 72 -4.66 4.42 13.26
C LEU A 72 -4.36 5.04 14.62
N LEU A 73 -3.16 4.82 15.18
CA LEU A 73 -2.72 5.45 16.41
C LEU A 73 -2.68 6.98 16.29
N ILE A 74 -2.11 7.50 15.20
CA ILE A 74 -2.05 8.95 14.95
C ILE A 74 -3.46 9.54 14.85
N ILE A 75 -4.37 8.90 14.12
CA ILE A 75 -5.77 9.33 13.99
C ILE A 75 -6.47 9.28 15.34
N TYR A 76 -6.22 8.23 16.15
CA TYR A 76 -6.77 8.11 17.49
C TYR A 76 -6.32 9.24 18.40
N TYR A 77 -5.01 9.53 18.43
CA TYR A 77 -4.43 10.64 19.21
C TYR A 77 -4.88 12.02 18.74
N LEU A 78 -5.09 12.23 17.43
CA LEU A 78 -5.57 13.51 16.90
C LEU A 78 -7.05 13.76 17.16
N LYS A 79 -7.83 12.71 17.41
CA LYS A 79 -9.27 12.78 17.67
C LYS A 79 -9.58 12.93 19.17
N TYR A 80 -8.59 12.68 20.03
CA TYR A 80 -8.66 12.84 21.48
C TYR A 80 -7.94 14.13 21.89
#